data_AF-A0A9Q5N8J3-F1
#
_entry.id   AF-A0A9Q5N8J3-F1
#
_cell.length_a   1.000
_cell.length_b   1.000
_cell.length_c   1.000
_cell.angle_alpha   90.00
_cell.angle_beta   90.00
_cell.angle_gamma   90.00
#
_symmetry.space_group_name_H-M   'P 1'
#
loop_
_entity.id
_entity.type
_entity.pdbx_description
1 polymer ?
#
loop_
_entity_poly.entity_id
_entity_poly.type
_entity_poly.pdbx_seq_one_letter_code
_entity_poly.pdbx_strand_id
1 'polypeptide(L)'
;MVLLTRKLASRKFIDLVNLAACKWANWDPTIPVEPGDYSRIDRETDQFQKEGNIFRETEIADIVSKYSLITGPRVDDYIIQSLNVKGALETAGPTFGGQWQFGSKRAALLLLYGSRITRLPEELFEELKETKWGHGKHIVSHIHSCPAYALYLSDRDNETVMINLHADVPLGPAPDVGINAIWTASGVSGTFQRACADGSVFVPLYQVKELKKRRGRRRQSPDPLNDDKEDWVPVDFPWNILDDDGKEMADVSVGVVPPMLVYPHY
;
A
#
# COMPACT_ATOMS: atom_id res chain seq x y z
N MET A 1 14.62 18.70 -12.31
CA MET A 1 13.16 18.96 -12.29
C MET A 1 12.34 17.66 -12.43
N VAL A 2 12.59 16.82 -13.46
CA VAL A 2 11.84 15.56 -13.72
C VAL A 2 11.82 14.58 -12.53
N LEU A 3 12.95 14.39 -11.83
CA LEU A 3 13.03 13.49 -10.66
C LEU A 3 12.15 13.95 -9.49
N LEU A 4 12.04 15.26 -9.26
CA LEU A 4 11.22 15.83 -8.20
C LEU A 4 9.73 15.61 -8.49
N THR A 5 9.31 15.79 -9.74
CA THR A 5 7.93 15.53 -10.17
C THR A 5 7.55 14.05 -10.01
N ARG A 6 8.45 13.12 -10.37
CA ARG A 6 8.24 11.67 -10.17
C ARG A 6 8.12 11.31 -8.69
N LYS A 7 8.96 11.90 -7.84
CA LYS A 7 8.92 11.69 -6.39
C LYS A 7 7.58 12.12 -5.78
N LEU A 8 7.13 13.34 -6.11
CA LEU A 8 5.87 13.87 -5.59
C LEU A 8 4.64 13.08 -6.09
N ALA A 9 4.64 12.68 -7.37
CA ALA A 9 3.60 11.82 -7.92
C ALA A 9 3.55 10.46 -7.22
N SER A 10 4.71 9.85 -6.96
CA SER A 10 4.84 8.58 -6.23
C SER A 10 4.24 8.69 -4.82
N ARG A 11 4.68 9.67 -4.01
CA ARG A 11 4.14 9.90 -2.66
C ARG A 11 2.62 10.06 -2.68
N LYS A 12 2.10 10.91 -3.59
CA LYS A 12 0.66 11.16 -3.68
C LYS A 12 -0.13 9.90 -4.06
N PHE A 13 0.38 9.09 -4.97
CA PHE A 13 -0.27 7.84 -5.33
C PHE A 13 -0.31 6.85 -4.15
N ILE A 14 0.82 6.69 -3.46
CA ILE A 14 0.94 5.80 -2.29
C ILE A 14 -0.04 6.22 -1.20
N ASP A 15 -0.09 7.52 -0.89
CA ASP A 15 -1.01 8.12 0.08
C ASP A 15 -2.48 7.82 -0.26
N LEU A 16 -2.90 8.09 -1.51
CA LEU A 16 -4.27 7.87 -1.95
C LEU A 16 -4.68 6.39 -1.94
N VAL A 17 -3.79 5.47 -2.32
CA VAL A 17 -4.06 4.03 -2.27
C VAL A 17 -4.18 3.53 -0.84
N ASN A 18 -3.34 4.03 0.06
CA ASN A 18 -3.40 3.65 1.46
C ASN A 18 -4.64 4.17 2.17
N LEU A 19 -5.05 5.41 1.91
CA LEU A 19 -6.32 5.93 2.42
C LEU A 19 -7.51 5.07 1.97
N ALA A 20 -7.43 4.45 0.80
CA ALA A 20 -8.48 3.58 0.27
C ALA A 20 -8.41 2.13 0.77
N ALA A 21 -7.21 1.58 1.02
CA ALA A 21 -7.01 0.14 1.22
C ALA A 21 -6.18 -0.26 2.45
N CYS A 22 -5.69 0.72 3.22
CA CYS A 22 -4.77 0.57 4.36
C CYS A 22 -3.49 -0.22 4.02
N LYS A 23 -3.00 -0.11 2.78
CA LYS A 23 -1.80 -0.80 2.26
C LYS A 23 -0.84 0.18 1.62
N TRP A 24 0.43 -0.19 1.59
CA TRP A 24 1.47 0.54 0.88
C TRP A 24 1.45 0.15 -0.59
N ALA A 25 1.31 1.14 -1.47
CA ALA A 25 1.51 0.89 -2.89
C ALA A 25 3.00 0.85 -3.21
N ASN A 26 3.42 -0.13 -3.99
CA ASN A 26 4.73 -0.12 -4.60
C ASN A 26 4.66 0.71 -5.88
N TRP A 27 5.32 1.86 -5.89
CA TRP A 27 5.36 2.72 -7.09
C TRP A 27 6.14 2.09 -8.24
N ASP A 28 7.04 1.15 -7.95
CA ASP A 28 7.73 0.33 -8.94
C ASP A 28 7.54 -1.17 -8.63
N PRO A 29 6.41 -1.75 -9.06
CA PRO A 29 6.07 -3.15 -8.78
C PRO A 29 7.06 -4.17 -9.34
N THR A 30 8.03 -3.76 -10.17
CA THR A 30 9.09 -4.63 -10.71
C THR A 30 10.20 -4.89 -9.70
N ILE A 31 10.35 -4.04 -8.68
CA ILE A 31 11.31 -4.24 -7.60
C ILE A 31 10.72 -5.27 -6.64
N PRO A 32 11.39 -6.43 -6.44
CA PRO A 32 10.84 -7.49 -5.61
C PRO A 32 10.82 -7.09 -4.14
N VAL A 33 9.66 -7.28 -3.51
CA VAL A 33 9.46 -7.16 -2.07
C VAL A 33 8.90 -8.49 -1.58
N GLU A 34 9.52 -9.09 -0.57
CA GLU A 34 9.15 -10.40 -0.03
C GLU A 34 8.55 -10.25 1.38
N PRO A 35 7.58 -11.09 1.79
CA PRO A 35 7.18 -11.18 3.19
C PRO A 35 8.38 -11.52 4.07
N GLY A 36 8.50 -10.81 5.19
CA GLY A 36 9.66 -10.91 6.07
C GLY A 36 10.82 -9.99 5.70
N ASP A 37 10.78 -9.31 4.55
CA ASP A 37 11.74 -8.22 4.30
C ASP A 37 11.59 -7.16 5.38
N TYR A 38 12.70 -6.68 5.92
CA TYR A 38 12.69 -5.61 6.91
C TYR A 38 13.60 -4.46 6.51
N SER A 39 13.25 -3.27 6.99
CA SER A 39 14.01 -2.05 6.77
C SER A 39 13.77 -0.99 7.86
N ARG A 40 14.51 0.11 7.74
CA ARG A 40 14.13 1.42 8.27
C ARG A 40 13.50 2.26 7.17
N ILE A 41 12.36 2.87 7.46
CA ILE A 41 11.74 3.80 6.52
C ILE A 41 12.50 5.13 6.59
N ASP A 42 13.20 5.45 5.50
CA ASP A 42 13.90 6.72 5.35
C ASP A 42 12.94 7.79 4.81
N ARG A 43 12.75 8.86 5.59
CA ARG A 43 11.92 10.02 5.24
C ARG A 43 12.49 10.82 4.06
N GLU A 44 13.78 10.73 3.80
CA GLU A 44 14.41 11.44 2.68
C GLU A 44 14.17 10.74 1.35
N THR A 45 14.22 9.41 1.32
CA THR A 45 14.04 8.64 0.08
C THR A 45 12.60 8.20 -0.17
N ASP A 46 11.75 8.15 0.87
CA ASP A 46 10.33 7.73 0.79
C ASP A 46 10.12 6.34 0.20
N GLN A 47 11.14 5.51 0.30
CA GLN A 47 11.17 4.18 -0.27
C GLN A 47 11.50 3.19 0.83
N PHE A 48 10.90 2.01 0.72
CA PHE A 48 11.30 0.86 1.52
C PHE A 48 12.67 0.40 1.03
N GLN A 49 13.72 0.66 1.81
CA GLN A 49 15.08 0.22 1.49
C GLN A 49 15.39 -1.09 2.22
N LYS A 50 15.24 -2.23 1.55
CA LYS A 50 15.47 -3.56 2.13
C LYS A 50 16.85 -3.65 2.79
N GLU A 51 16.87 -3.90 4.10
CA GLU A 51 18.10 -4.17 4.86
C GLU A 51 18.38 -5.68 4.92
N GLY A 52 17.33 -6.49 5.04
CA GLY A 52 17.44 -7.93 5.17
C GLY A 52 16.07 -8.61 5.10
N ASN A 53 16.03 -9.89 5.48
CA ASN A 53 14.79 -10.67 5.55
C ASN A 53 14.84 -11.61 6.76
N ILE A 54 13.77 -11.66 7.56
CA ILE A 54 13.73 -12.41 8.83
C ILE A 54 14.05 -13.90 8.68
N PHE A 55 13.79 -14.51 7.52
CA PHE A 55 14.11 -15.92 7.25
C PHE A 55 15.60 -16.18 7.06
N ARG A 56 16.40 -15.12 6.91
CA ARG A 56 17.86 -15.18 6.70
C ARG A 56 18.64 -14.74 7.95
N GLU A 57 17.94 -14.35 9.03
CA GLU A 57 18.53 -13.81 10.24
C GLU A 57 18.88 -14.91 11.24
N THR A 58 20.15 -14.99 11.62
CA THR A 58 20.63 -16.03 12.55
C THR A 58 20.12 -15.83 13.98
N GLU A 59 19.89 -14.59 14.41
CA GLU A 59 19.46 -14.26 15.78
C GLU A 59 18.05 -14.76 16.11
N ILE A 60 17.20 -14.93 15.09
CA ILE A 60 15.79 -15.33 15.24
C ILE A 60 15.46 -16.60 14.44
N ALA A 61 16.47 -17.31 13.93
CA ALA A 61 16.29 -18.50 13.09
C ALA A 61 15.46 -19.59 13.77
N ASP A 62 15.67 -19.80 15.08
CA ASP A 62 14.94 -20.80 15.88
C ASP A 62 13.44 -20.49 15.98
N ILE A 63 13.05 -19.22 15.94
CA ILE A 63 11.65 -18.78 15.96
C ILE A 63 11.06 -18.92 14.55
N VAL A 64 11.71 -18.29 13.57
CA VAL A 64 11.18 -18.16 12.22
C VAL A 64 11.07 -19.52 11.52
N SER A 65 11.97 -20.47 11.78
CA SER A 65 11.96 -21.81 11.19
C SER A 65 10.72 -22.65 11.53
N LYS A 66 9.97 -22.29 12.58
CA LYS A 66 8.71 -22.96 12.95
C LYS A 66 7.54 -22.59 12.03
N TYR A 67 7.67 -21.51 11.27
CA TYR A 67 6.57 -20.89 10.54
C TYR A 67 6.81 -20.88 9.03
N SER A 68 5.75 -21.17 8.28
CA SER A 68 5.74 -21.08 6.82
C SER A 68 4.87 -19.91 6.37
N LEU A 69 5.20 -19.35 5.21
CA LEU A 69 4.37 -18.33 4.57
C LEU A 69 2.99 -18.89 4.21
N ILE A 70 1.96 -18.08 4.41
CA ILE A 70 0.59 -18.41 4.02
C ILE A 70 0.30 -17.73 2.69
N THR A 71 0.08 -18.51 1.64
CA THR A 71 -0.33 -18.01 0.32
C THR A 71 -1.79 -18.32 0.08
N GLY A 72 -2.58 -17.27 -0.14
CA GLY A 72 -4.00 -17.36 -0.46
C GLY A 72 -4.28 -17.78 -1.90
N PRO A 73 -5.56 -18.06 -2.23
CA PRO A 73 -5.96 -18.36 -3.59
C PRO A 73 -5.78 -17.14 -4.51
N ARG A 74 -5.81 -17.41 -5.82
CA ARG A 74 -5.83 -16.37 -6.85
C ARG A 74 -7.16 -15.62 -6.83
N VAL A 75 -7.09 -14.29 -6.90
CA VAL A 75 -8.22 -13.37 -7.04
C VAL A 75 -8.03 -12.61 -8.35
N ASP A 76 -8.93 -12.84 -9.31
CA ASP A 76 -8.74 -12.29 -10.66
C ASP A 76 -8.96 -10.78 -10.73
N ASP A 77 -9.88 -10.23 -9.91
CA ASP A 77 -10.26 -8.83 -9.95
C ASP A 77 -9.94 -8.14 -8.62
N TYR A 78 -8.80 -7.46 -8.52
CA TYR A 78 -8.47 -6.63 -7.36
C TYR A 78 -8.32 -5.17 -7.75
N ILE A 79 -9.22 -4.33 -7.25
CA ILE A 79 -9.33 -2.92 -7.63
C ILE A 79 -9.24 -2.06 -6.37
N ILE A 80 -8.38 -1.05 -6.43
CA ILE A 80 -8.34 0.02 -5.45
C ILE A 80 -8.56 1.33 -6.18
N GLN A 81 -9.56 2.08 -5.73
CA GLN A 81 -9.87 3.40 -6.23
C GLN A 81 -9.92 4.38 -5.06
N SER A 82 -9.26 5.53 -5.22
CA SER A 82 -9.34 6.61 -4.23
C SER A 82 -10.71 7.29 -4.24
N LEU A 83 -11.03 8.04 -3.18
CA LEU A 83 -12.36 8.63 -2.94
C LEU A 83 -12.94 9.46 -4.10
N ASN A 84 -12.09 10.08 -4.93
CA ASN A 84 -12.51 10.99 -6.01
C ASN A 84 -12.65 10.29 -7.37
N VAL A 85 -12.69 8.96 -7.39
CA VAL A 85 -12.87 8.15 -8.61
C VAL A 85 -14.27 7.54 -8.60
N LYS A 86 -14.98 7.67 -9.73
CA LYS A 86 -16.28 7.02 -9.96
C LYS A 86 -16.17 6.11 -11.17
N GLY A 87 -16.51 4.84 -11.01
CA GLY A 87 -16.43 3.88 -12.10
C GLY A 87 -16.55 2.46 -11.58
N ALA A 88 -16.57 1.52 -12.51
CA ALA A 88 -16.64 0.10 -12.21
C ALA A 88 -16.04 -0.70 -13.35
N LEU A 89 -15.83 -1.99 -13.10
CA LEU A 89 -15.53 -2.95 -14.14
C LEU A 89 -16.69 -3.02 -15.14
N GLU A 90 -16.33 -3.13 -16.40
CA GLU A 90 -17.26 -3.50 -17.45
C GLU A 90 -17.29 -5.02 -17.54
N THR A 91 -18.49 -5.60 -17.44
CA THR A 91 -18.70 -7.05 -17.48
C THR A 91 -18.82 -7.61 -18.90
N ALA A 92 -18.82 -6.75 -19.91
CA ALA A 92 -18.92 -7.12 -21.32
C ALA A 92 -17.78 -6.48 -22.11
N GLY A 93 -16.82 -7.29 -22.57
CA GLY A 93 -15.71 -6.85 -23.42
C GLY A 93 -14.36 -7.41 -23.00
N PRO A 94 -13.50 -6.61 -22.32
CA PRO A 94 -12.14 -6.99 -21.95
C PRO A 94 -12.10 -8.14 -20.93
N THR A 95 -10.96 -8.82 -20.82
CA THR A 95 -10.75 -9.86 -19.80
C THR A 95 -10.82 -9.29 -18.39
N PHE A 96 -10.34 -8.05 -18.22
CA PHE A 96 -10.40 -7.29 -16.97
C PHE A 96 -10.26 -5.81 -17.29
N GLY A 97 -11.21 -4.96 -16.93
CA GLY A 97 -11.15 -3.55 -17.28
C GLY A 97 -12.47 -2.82 -17.13
N GLY A 98 -12.44 -1.52 -17.37
CA GLY A 98 -13.63 -0.68 -17.31
C GLY A 98 -13.34 0.79 -17.53
N GLN A 99 -14.28 1.61 -17.10
CA GLN A 99 -14.26 3.06 -17.26
C GLN A 99 -14.38 3.76 -15.91
N TRP A 100 -13.52 4.75 -15.69
CA TRP A 100 -13.47 5.55 -14.47
C TRP A 100 -13.41 7.04 -14.80
N GLN A 101 -14.28 7.79 -14.13
CA GLN A 101 -14.31 9.24 -14.14
C GLN A 101 -13.55 9.78 -12.93
N PHE A 102 -12.63 10.71 -13.19
CA PHE A 102 -11.82 11.41 -12.20
C PHE A 102 -12.39 12.81 -12.00
N GLY A 103 -12.30 13.31 -10.76
CA GLY A 103 -12.68 14.70 -10.46
C GLY A 103 -11.55 15.71 -10.69
N SER A 104 -11.77 16.94 -10.23
CA SER A 104 -10.79 18.03 -10.27
C SER A 104 -9.70 17.92 -9.21
N LYS A 105 -9.77 16.92 -8.33
CA LYS A 105 -8.71 16.58 -7.38
C LYS A 105 -7.95 15.38 -7.88
N ARG A 106 -6.66 15.32 -7.54
CA ARG A 106 -5.82 14.18 -7.89
C ARG A 106 -6.36 12.92 -7.20
N ALA A 107 -6.42 11.83 -7.95
CA ALA A 107 -7.01 10.58 -7.56
C ALA A 107 -6.19 9.41 -8.15
N ALA A 108 -6.19 8.30 -7.44
CA ALA A 108 -5.45 7.09 -7.78
C ALA A 108 -6.40 5.94 -8.12
N LEU A 109 -6.00 5.13 -9.09
CA LEU A 109 -6.60 3.86 -9.45
C LEU A 109 -5.49 2.81 -9.58
N LEU A 110 -5.70 1.64 -8.97
CA LEU A 110 -4.81 0.49 -9.05
C LEU A 110 -5.63 -0.75 -9.41
N LEU A 111 -5.27 -1.39 -10.51
CA LEU A 111 -5.89 -2.60 -11.03
C LEU A 111 -4.87 -3.73 -10.98
N LEU A 112 -5.18 -4.82 -10.28
CA LEU A 112 -4.35 -6.02 -10.23
C LEU A 112 -5.13 -7.20 -10.80
N TYR A 113 -4.59 -7.82 -11.84
CA TYR A 113 -5.18 -9.00 -12.46
C TYR A 113 -4.52 -10.27 -11.93
N GLY A 114 -5.32 -11.25 -11.48
CA GLY A 114 -4.80 -12.52 -10.98
C GLY A 114 -3.94 -12.37 -9.71
N SER A 115 -4.31 -11.44 -8.84
CA SER A 115 -3.60 -11.16 -7.59
C SER A 115 -3.60 -12.37 -6.66
N ARG A 116 -2.49 -12.60 -5.96
CA ARG A 116 -2.36 -13.53 -4.84
C ARG A 116 -1.82 -12.79 -3.63
N ILE A 117 -2.28 -13.18 -2.45
CA ILE A 117 -1.79 -12.63 -1.19
C ILE A 117 -0.87 -13.65 -0.55
N THR A 118 0.36 -13.24 -0.24
CA THR A 118 1.29 -14.03 0.57
C THR A 118 1.62 -13.25 1.83
N ARG A 119 1.51 -13.89 2.99
CA ARG A 119 1.66 -13.23 4.29
C ARG A 119 2.41 -14.07 5.32
N LEU A 120 3.02 -13.38 6.27
CA LEU A 120 3.52 -13.97 7.51
C LEU A 120 2.35 -14.40 8.40
N PRO A 121 2.44 -15.54 9.10
CA PRO A 121 1.49 -15.92 10.15
C PRO A 121 1.47 -14.89 11.29
N GLU A 122 0.32 -14.70 11.95
CA GLU A 122 0.22 -13.73 13.05
C GLU A 122 0.94 -14.25 14.31
N GLU A 123 0.97 -15.58 14.49
CA GLU A 123 1.64 -16.26 15.58
C GLU A 123 3.16 -15.99 15.57
N LEU A 124 3.75 -15.83 14.38
CA LEU A 124 5.15 -15.45 14.24
C LEU A 124 5.40 -14.05 14.81
N PHE A 125 4.49 -13.10 14.60
CA PHE A 125 4.62 -11.75 15.15
C PHE A 125 4.55 -11.74 16.68
N GLU A 126 3.68 -12.57 17.27
CA GLU A 126 3.60 -12.73 18.72
C GLU A 126 4.89 -13.35 19.31
N GLU A 127 5.48 -14.37 18.67
CA GLU A 127 6.77 -14.90 19.14
C GLU A 127 7.92 -13.88 18.96
N LEU A 128 7.96 -13.16 17.83
CA LEU A 128 8.98 -12.14 17.60
C LEU A 128 8.89 -10.96 18.58
N LYS A 129 7.70 -10.67 19.09
CA LYS A 129 7.45 -9.60 20.07
C LYS A 129 8.08 -9.89 21.44
N GLU A 130 8.17 -11.17 21.82
CA GLU A 130 8.90 -11.59 23.03
C GLU A 130 10.42 -11.40 22.89
N THR A 131 10.90 -11.13 21.68
CA THR A 131 12.29 -10.78 21.41
C THR A 131 12.47 -9.26 21.30
N LYS A 132 13.66 -8.78 21.66
CA LYS A 132 14.04 -7.37 21.40
C LYS A 132 14.43 -7.11 19.95
N TRP A 133 14.50 -8.14 19.11
CA TRP A 133 15.02 -8.04 17.74
C TRP A 133 14.15 -7.15 16.83
N GLY A 134 12.82 -7.18 17.02
CA GLY A 134 11.87 -6.41 16.21
C GLY A 134 11.84 -4.90 16.49
N HIS A 135 12.52 -4.43 17.54
CA HIS A 135 12.46 -3.02 17.94
C HIS A 135 13.09 -2.11 16.88
N GLY A 136 12.32 -1.09 16.45
CA GLY A 136 12.74 -0.13 15.44
C GLY A 136 12.85 -0.70 14.01
N LYS A 137 12.35 -1.91 13.78
CA LYS A 137 12.30 -2.53 12.45
C LYS A 137 10.90 -2.41 11.86
N HIS A 138 10.84 -2.18 10.56
CA HIS A 138 9.61 -2.22 9.78
C HIS A 138 9.62 -3.48 8.93
N ILE A 139 8.69 -4.40 9.18
CA ILE A 139 8.65 -5.72 8.55
C ILE A 139 7.50 -5.79 7.56
N VAL A 140 7.78 -6.22 6.34
CA VAL A 140 6.76 -6.54 5.34
C VAL A 140 5.99 -7.78 5.81
N SER A 141 4.77 -7.55 6.26
CA SER A 141 3.89 -8.58 6.80
C SER A 141 3.17 -9.36 5.71
N HIS A 142 2.82 -8.69 4.61
CA HIS A 142 2.17 -9.33 3.47
C HIS A 142 2.38 -8.55 2.19
N ILE A 143 2.27 -9.27 1.08
CA ILE A 143 2.37 -8.74 -0.26
C ILE A 143 1.17 -9.17 -1.10
N HIS A 144 0.84 -8.35 -2.09
CA HIS A 144 0.00 -8.76 -3.22
C HIS A 144 0.90 -8.95 -4.43
N SER A 145 1.02 -10.19 -4.89
CA SER A 145 1.72 -10.49 -6.13
C SER A 145 0.74 -10.69 -7.28
N CYS A 146 1.09 -10.26 -8.49
CA CYS A 146 0.24 -10.44 -9.66
C CYS A 146 1.04 -10.58 -10.96
N PRO A 147 0.47 -11.24 -11.99
CA PRO A 147 1.04 -11.30 -13.33
C PRO A 147 0.85 -10.01 -14.13
N ALA A 148 -0.16 -9.19 -13.80
CA ALA A 148 -0.41 -7.95 -14.51
C ALA A 148 -0.99 -6.88 -13.59
N TYR A 149 -0.55 -5.64 -13.79
CA TYR A 149 -1.06 -4.48 -13.06
C TYR A 149 -1.20 -3.26 -13.97
N ALA A 150 -2.11 -2.36 -13.57
CA ALA A 150 -2.19 -1.02 -14.11
C ALA A 150 -2.36 -0.01 -12.95
N LEU A 151 -1.50 1.01 -12.95
CA LEU A 151 -1.46 2.11 -12.00
C LEU A 151 -1.82 3.39 -12.75
N TYR A 152 -2.75 4.15 -12.23
CA TYR A 152 -3.10 5.46 -12.76
C TYR A 152 -3.21 6.51 -11.65
N LEU A 153 -2.64 7.68 -11.90
CA LEU A 153 -2.75 8.88 -11.08
C LEU A 153 -3.21 10.04 -11.97
N SER A 154 -4.37 10.62 -11.67
CA SER A 154 -4.97 11.71 -12.47
C SER A 154 -4.16 13.01 -12.45
N ASP A 155 -4.37 13.87 -13.45
CA ASP A 155 -3.77 15.21 -13.50
C ASP A 155 -4.72 16.38 -13.18
N ARG A 156 -5.93 16.07 -12.67
CA ARG A 156 -6.96 17.03 -12.21
C ARG A 156 -7.82 17.65 -13.31
N ASP A 157 -7.92 17.01 -14.46
CA ASP A 157 -8.58 17.57 -15.65
C ASP A 157 -10.06 17.11 -15.80
N ASN A 158 -10.65 16.55 -14.74
CA ASN A 158 -11.97 15.91 -14.77
C ASN A 158 -12.08 14.87 -15.90
N GLU A 159 -11.01 14.10 -16.10
CA GLU A 159 -10.91 13.17 -17.20
C GLU A 159 -11.72 11.88 -16.96
N THR A 160 -12.11 11.24 -18.06
CA THR A 160 -12.66 9.89 -18.05
C THR A 160 -11.65 8.96 -18.72
N VAL A 161 -11.21 7.96 -17.99
CA VAL A 161 -10.19 7.01 -18.42
C VAL A 161 -10.82 5.64 -18.57
N MET A 162 -10.56 4.98 -19.69
CA MET A 162 -10.89 3.57 -19.89
C MET A 162 -9.59 2.78 -19.88
N ILE A 163 -9.50 1.75 -19.03
CA ILE A 163 -8.32 0.88 -18.89
C ILE A 163 -8.77 -0.56 -18.97
N ASN A 164 -8.20 -1.30 -19.93
CA ASN A 164 -8.62 -2.65 -20.27
C ASN A 164 -7.42 -3.58 -20.38
N LEU A 165 -7.55 -4.79 -19.87
CA LEU A 165 -6.64 -5.91 -20.08
C LEU A 165 -7.30 -6.87 -21.06
N HIS A 166 -6.59 -7.15 -22.14
CA HIS A 166 -6.95 -8.21 -23.08
C HIS A 166 -5.99 -9.36 -22.85
N ALA A 167 -6.50 -10.53 -22.45
CA ALA A 167 -5.69 -11.71 -22.24
C ALA A 167 -6.26 -12.89 -23.04
N ASP A 168 -5.39 -13.56 -23.79
CA ASP A 168 -5.70 -14.86 -24.38
C ASP A 168 -5.58 -15.91 -23.28
N VAL A 169 -6.70 -16.25 -22.62
CA VAL A 169 -6.71 -17.27 -21.56
C VAL A 169 -6.80 -18.64 -22.23
N PRO A 170 -5.80 -19.53 -22.08
CA PRO A 170 -5.93 -20.91 -22.55
C PRO A 170 -7.06 -21.60 -21.77
N LEU A 171 -7.99 -22.24 -22.49
CA LEU A 171 -9.08 -23.05 -21.92
C LEU A 171 -8.49 -24.31 -21.26
N GLY A 172 -8.02 -24.22 -20.01
CA GLY A 172 -7.57 -25.40 -19.26
C GLY A 172 -7.10 -25.09 -17.83
N PRO A 173 -7.17 -26.07 -16.91
CA PRO A 173 -6.83 -25.89 -15.49
C PRO A 173 -5.31 -25.96 -15.20
N ALA A 174 -4.46 -25.68 -16.19
CA ALA A 174 -3.01 -25.83 -16.03
C ALA A 174 -2.41 -24.66 -15.23
N PRO A 175 -1.52 -24.91 -14.25
CA PRO A 175 -0.82 -23.86 -13.54
C PRO A 175 0.19 -23.17 -14.48
N ASP A 176 0.19 -21.83 -14.47
CA ASP A 176 1.24 -20.95 -15.02
C ASP A 176 1.63 -21.15 -16.50
N VAL A 177 0.66 -21.44 -17.38
CA VAL A 177 0.87 -21.20 -18.83
C VAL A 177 0.85 -19.69 -19.06
N GLY A 178 1.91 -19.17 -19.69
CA GLY A 178 2.11 -17.75 -19.93
C GLY A 178 0.89 -17.07 -20.53
N ILE A 179 0.51 -15.93 -19.95
CA ILE A 179 -0.67 -15.19 -20.37
C ILE A 179 -0.18 -14.13 -21.33
N ASN A 180 -0.54 -14.25 -22.61
CA ASN A 180 -0.36 -13.14 -23.55
C ASN A 180 -1.40 -12.07 -23.23
N ALA A 181 -1.04 -11.18 -22.30
CA ALA A 181 -1.92 -10.14 -21.78
C ALA A 181 -1.41 -8.76 -22.17
N ILE A 182 -2.30 -7.91 -22.70
CA ILE A 182 -1.96 -6.54 -23.11
C ILE A 182 -2.95 -5.58 -22.47
N TRP A 183 -2.42 -4.64 -21.71
CA TRP A 183 -3.18 -3.48 -21.25
C TRP A 183 -3.37 -2.47 -22.40
N THR A 184 -4.55 -1.91 -22.51
CA THR A 184 -4.87 -0.76 -23.34
C THR A 184 -5.49 0.31 -22.46
N ALA A 185 -5.27 1.58 -22.81
CA ALA A 185 -5.87 2.68 -22.08
C ALA A 185 -6.19 3.84 -23.04
N SER A 186 -7.27 4.56 -22.76
CA SER A 186 -7.68 5.75 -23.51
C SER A 186 -8.21 6.81 -22.54
N GLY A 187 -8.12 8.09 -22.93
CA GLY A 187 -8.48 9.22 -22.06
C GLY A 187 -7.47 9.53 -20.94
N VAL A 188 -6.30 8.88 -20.97
CA VAL A 188 -5.22 9.08 -19.99
C VAL A 188 -4.58 10.45 -20.19
N SER A 189 -4.68 11.35 -19.21
CA SER A 189 -3.93 12.62 -19.16
C SER A 189 -2.84 12.61 -18.08
N GLY A 190 -3.01 11.83 -17.02
CA GLY A 190 -2.07 11.74 -15.90
C GLY A 190 -0.96 10.70 -16.03
N THR A 191 -0.41 10.27 -14.90
CA THR A 191 0.65 9.25 -14.85
C THR A 191 0.03 7.87 -14.95
N PHE A 192 0.40 7.13 -16.00
CA PHE A 192 -0.05 5.76 -16.22
C PHE A 192 1.15 4.82 -16.32
N GLN A 193 1.15 3.78 -15.48
CA GLN A 193 2.15 2.71 -15.50
C GLN A 193 1.45 1.36 -15.56
N ARG A 194 2.04 0.41 -16.27
CA ARG A 194 1.45 -0.90 -16.48
C ARG A 194 2.50 -1.93 -16.85
N ALA A 195 2.27 -3.18 -16.48
CA ALA A 195 3.07 -4.30 -16.94
C ALA A 195 2.26 -5.59 -16.97
N CYS A 196 2.74 -6.55 -17.76
CA CYS A 196 2.28 -7.93 -17.82
C CYS A 196 3.52 -8.84 -17.89
N ALA A 197 3.47 -9.98 -17.24
CA ALA A 197 4.50 -11.01 -17.27
C ALA A 197 3.87 -12.38 -16.97
N ASP A 198 4.63 -13.42 -17.25
CA ASP A 198 4.25 -14.79 -16.90
C ASP A 198 4.46 -15.03 -15.40
N GLY A 199 3.43 -15.58 -14.74
CA GLY A 199 3.43 -15.82 -13.30
C GLY A 199 3.29 -14.54 -12.45
N SER A 200 3.09 -14.70 -11.13
CA SER A 200 2.86 -13.59 -10.20
C SER A 200 4.17 -12.90 -9.77
N VAL A 201 4.84 -12.22 -10.70
CA VAL A 201 6.18 -11.61 -10.48
C VAL A 201 6.16 -10.17 -9.98
N PHE A 202 5.08 -9.42 -10.22
CA PHE A 202 4.98 -8.04 -9.76
C PHE A 202 4.44 -7.98 -8.34
N VAL A 203 4.90 -7.00 -7.55
CA VAL A 203 4.40 -6.75 -6.19
C VAL A 203 3.88 -5.32 -6.06
N PRO A 204 2.64 -5.01 -6.49
CA PRO A 204 2.13 -3.64 -6.52
C PRO A 204 1.63 -3.14 -5.16
N LEU A 205 1.35 -4.04 -4.22
CA LEU A 205 0.94 -3.69 -2.86
C LEU A 205 1.67 -4.54 -1.84
N TYR A 206 1.93 -3.93 -0.69
CA TYR A 206 2.42 -4.63 0.49
C TYR A 206 1.92 -3.92 1.75
N GLN A 207 2.08 -4.56 2.90
CA GLN A 207 1.80 -3.93 4.18
C GLN A 207 2.96 -4.17 5.13
N VAL A 208 3.38 -3.07 5.76
CA VAL A 208 4.49 -3.06 6.70
C VAL A 208 3.92 -2.95 8.11
N LYS A 209 4.51 -3.69 9.05
CA LYS A 209 4.23 -3.60 10.48
C LYS A 209 5.47 -3.14 11.24
N GLU A 210 5.26 -2.40 12.32
CA GLU A 210 6.30 -2.02 13.28
C GLU A 210 5.83 -2.33 14.70
N LEU A 211 6.78 -2.54 15.61
CA LEU A 211 6.48 -2.73 17.02
C LEU A 211 6.37 -1.36 17.70
N LYS A 212 5.19 -1.03 18.22
CA LYS A 212 4.92 0.22 18.94
C LYS A 212 4.23 -0.05 20.27
N LYS A 213 4.52 0.77 21.27
CA LYS A 213 3.73 0.80 22.52
C LYS A 213 2.28 1.19 22.23
N ARG A 214 1.33 0.45 22.78
CA ARG A 214 -0.08 0.82 22.72
C ARG A 214 -0.27 2.17 23.39
N ARG A 215 -0.78 3.16 22.64
CA ARG A 215 -1.20 4.42 23.24
C ARG A 215 -2.44 4.15 24.08
N GLY A 216 -2.34 4.32 25.39
CA GLY A 216 -3.47 4.24 26.31
C GLY A 216 -4.67 5.03 25.80
N ARG A 217 -5.85 4.41 25.82
CA ARG A 217 -7.10 5.13 25.51
C ARG A 217 -7.30 6.17 26.61
N ARG A 218 -7.02 7.44 26.28
CA ARG A 218 -7.13 8.64 27.15
C ARG A 218 -8.46 8.86 27.88
N ARG A 219 -9.44 7.96 27.79
CA ARG A 219 -10.79 8.20 28.31
C ARG A 219 -11.14 7.59 29.66
N GLN A 220 -10.39 6.64 30.24
CA GLN A 220 -10.60 6.26 31.65
C GLN A 220 -9.30 5.72 32.25
N SER A 221 -8.56 6.61 32.94
CA SER A 221 -7.37 6.32 33.76
C SER A 221 -6.16 5.74 33.01
N PRO A 222 -4.92 6.20 33.31
CA PRO A 222 -3.73 5.45 32.91
C PRO A 222 -3.82 4.06 33.54
N ASP A 223 -3.82 3.02 32.72
CA ASP A 223 -3.58 1.65 33.19
C ASP A 223 -2.10 1.36 32.91
N PRO A 224 -1.19 1.63 33.87
CA PRO A 224 0.24 1.50 33.65
C PRO A 224 0.66 0.09 33.23
N LEU A 225 -0.13 -0.95 33.54
CA LEU A 225 0.15 -2.33 33.12
C LEU A 225 -0.19 -2.60 31.65
N ASN A 226 -1.06 -1.79 31.05
CA ASN A 226 -1.53 -1.99 29.66
C ASN A 226 -0.88 -1.00 28.68
N ASP A 227 -0.49 0.19 29.16
CA ASP A 227 0.18 1.22 28.37
C ASP A 227 1.64 0.85 28.02
N ASP A 228 2.24 -0.10 28.74
CA ASP A 228 3.56 -0.65 28.43
C ASP A 228 3.53 -1.84 27.47
N LYS A 229 2.35 -2.33 27.06
CA LYS A 229 2.26 -3.43 26.09
C LYS A 229 2.57 -2.93 24.70
N GLU A 230 3.60 -3.52 24.10
CA GLU A 230 3.90 -3.32 22.69
C GLU A 230 2.96 -4.12 21.82
N ASP A 231 2.82 -3.72 20.56
CA ASP A 231 2.03 -4.45 19.58
C ASP A 231 2.55 -4.18 18.17
N TRP A 232 2.36 -5.16 17.29
CA TRP A 232 2.68 -4.99 15.88
C TRP A 232 1.56 -4.23 15.20
N VAL A 233 1.81 -2.97 14.87
CA VAL A 233 0.84 -2.10 14.22
C VAL A 233 1.24 -1.81 12.78
N PRO A 234 0.28 -1.57 11.88
CA PRO A 234 0.60 -1.07 10.54
C PRO A 234 1.42 0.22 10.63
N VAL A 235 2.43 0.33 9.77
CA VAL A 235 3.30 1.51 9.74
C VAL A 235 2.59 2.68 9.09
N ASP A 236 2.57 3.81 9.79
CA ASP A 236 2.14 5.10 9.26
C ASP A 236 3.17 5.66 8.27
N PHE A 237 2.74 6.53 7.35
CA PHE A 237 3.68 7.16 6.43
C PHE A 237 4.66 8.11 7.14
N PRO A 238 5.90 8.24 6.62
CA PRO A 238 6.91 9.12 7.21
C PRO A 238 6.69 10.61 6.88
N TRP A 239 5.73 10.93 5.99
CA TRP A 239 5.39 12.30 5.58
C TRP A 239 4.13 12.81 6.27
N ASN A 240 4.03 14.14 6.40
CA ASN A 240 2.82 14.82 6.87
C ASN A 240 1.70 14.77 5.81
N ILE A 241 0.52 15.31 6.14
CA ILE A 241 -0.61 15.41 5.20
C ILE A 241 -0.14 16.03 3.87
N LEU A 242 -0.39 15.32 2.78
CA LEU A 242 0.01 15.77 1.45
C LEU A 242 -1.08 16.60 0.77
N ASP A 243 -0.68 17.66 0.08
CA ASP A 243 -1.54 18.39 -0.85
C ASP A 243 -1.82 17.59 -2.13
N ASP A 244 -2.57 18.20 -3.06
CA ASP A 244 -2.91 17.56 -4.34
C ASP A 244 -1.70 17.35 -5.26
N ASP A 245 -0.62 18.10 -5.04
CA ASP A 245 0.64 17.95 -5.76
C ASP A 245 1.57 16.90 -5.12
N GLY A 246 1.24 16.36 -3.96
CA GLY A 246 2.08 15.40 -3.22
C GLY A 246 3.14 16.05 -2.33
N LYS A 247 3.02 17.36 -2.05
CA LYS A 247 3.90 18.10 -1.14
C LYS A 247 3.32 18.06 0.27
N GLU A 248 4.21 18.00 1.25
CA GLU A 248 3.82 18.07 2.67
C GLU A 248 3.25 19.45 2.98
N MET A 249 2.05 19.50 3.53
CA MET A 249 1.50 20.71 4.12
C MET A 249 2.29 21.00 5.40
N ALA A 250 2.66 22.27 5.62
CA ALA A 250 3.25 22.69 6.89
C ALA A 250 2.29 22.29 8.02
N ASP A 251 2.85 21.76 9.12
CA ASP A 251 2.06 21.51 10.32
C ASP A 251 1.41 22.82 10.72
N VAL A 252 0.10 22.93 10.49
CA VAL A 252 -0.71 23.98 11.07
C VAL A 252 -0.69 23.66 12.55
N SER A 253 0.28 24.21 13.27
CA SER A 253 0.22 24.29 14.72
C SER A 253 -1.16 24.84 15.02
N VAL A 254 -2.06 23.97 15.50
CA VAL A 254 -3.41 24.38 15.89
C VAL A 254 -3.17 25.45 16.94
N GLY A 255 -3.33 26.71 16.52
CA GLY A 255 -3.21 27.84 17.40
C GLY A 255 -4.15 27.55 18.55
N VAL A 256 -3.58 27.44 19.75
CA VAL A 256 -4.33 27.37 21.00
C VAL A 256 -5.25 28.58 20.95
N VAL A 257 -6.53 28.37 20.63
CA VAL A 257 -7.55 29.38 20.82
C VAL A 257 -7.60 29.55 22.34
N PRO A 258 -7.20 30.70 22.90
CA PRO A 258 -7.34 30.89 24.33
C PRO A 258 -8.83 30.81 24.65
N PRO A 259 -9.21 30.21 25.79
CA PRO A 259 -10.62 30.16 26.16
C PRO A 259 -11.13 31.60 26.24
N MET A 260 -12.12 31.93 25.40
CA MET A 260 -12.86 33.18 25.52
C MET A 260 -13.42 33.22 26.94
N LEU A 261 -12.89 34.15 27.75
CA LEU A 261 -13.50 34.57 29.00
C LEU A 261 -14.86 35.17 28.64
N VAL A 262 -15.92 34.38 28.86
CA VAL A 262 -17.28 34.87 28.87
C VAL A 262 -17.41 35.75 30.11
N TYR A 263 -17.36 37.07 29.91
CA TYR A 263 -17.75 38.01 30.96
C TYR A 263 -19.29 37.97 31.10
N PRO A 264 -19.82 37.81 32.33
CA PRO A 264 -21.24 37.97 32.56
C PRO A 264 -21.54 39.48 32.59
N HIS A 265 -22.37 39.95 31.65
CA HIS A 265 -23.02 41.24 31.81
C HIS A 265 -24.20 41.08 32.76
N TYR A 266 -24.18 41.93 33.80
CA TYR A 266 -25.28 42.22 34.72
C TYR A 266 -26.53 42.71 33.99
#